data_AF-A0AAD8AJ31-F1
#
_entry.id   AF-A0AAD8AJ31-F1
#
_cell.length_a   1.000
_cell.length_b   1.000
_cell.length_c   1.000
_cell.angle_alpha   90.00
_cell.angle_beta   90.00
_cell.angle_gamma   90.00
#
_symmetry.space_group_name_H-M   'P 1'
#
loop_
_entity.id
_entity.type
_entity.pdbx_description
1 polymer ?
#
loop_
_entity_poly.entity_id
_entity_poly.type
_entity_poly.pdbx_seq_one_letter_code
_entity_poly.pdbx_strand_id
1 'polypeptide(L)' 'MAISPLGLLLLIAAGLATPPTCRVSEFFCDTGQCVALDRFCDGEDDCGDKSDEPRYCSQIDSRFMEV' A
#
# COMPACT_ATOMS: atom_id res chain seq x y z
N MET A 1 22.83 33.98 -15.12
CA MET A 1 21.87 32.88 -14.91
C MET A 1 22.25 32.17 -13.62
N ALA A 2 21.88 32.74 -12.47
CA ALA A 2 22.18 32.16 -11.16
C ALA A 2 20.88 31.58 -10.62
N ILE A 3 20.90 30.28 -10.32
CA ILE A 3 19.79 29.56 -9.72
C ILE A 3 19.61 30.18 -8.33
N SER A 4 18.63 31.06 -8.18
CA SER A 4 18.34 31.72 -6.91
C SER A 4 18.02 30.66 -5.83
N PRO A 5 18.35 30.90 -4.55
CA PRO A 5 18.15 29.92 -3.48
C PRO A 5 16.69 29.47 -3.34
N LEU A 6 15.74 30.31 -3.75
CA LEU A 6 14.30 30.00 -3.83
C LEU A 6 13.93 29.04 -4.98
N GLY A 7 14.69 29.06 -6.08
CA GLY A 7 14.46 28.16 -7.23
C GLY A 7 15.00 26.75 -7.00
N LEU A 8 16.06 26.61 -6.21
CA LEU A 8 16.57 25.31 -5.78
C LEU A 8 15.58 24.63 -4.81
N LEU A 9 14.96 25.39 -3.90
CA LEU A 9 13.96 24.88 -2.95
C LEU A 9 12.69 24.35 -3.64
N LEU A 10 12.29 24.95 -4.77
CA LEU A 10 11.10 24.53 -5.54
C LEU A 10 11.32 23.21 -6.29
N LEU A 11 12.54 22.97 -6.81
CA LEU A 11 12.92 21.69 -7.43
C LEU A 11 12.98 20.55 -6.42
N ILE A 12 13.32 20.86 -5.16
CA ILE A 12 13.38 19.87 -4.08
C ILE A 12 11.94 19.51 -3.64
N ALA A 13 10.98 20.43 -3.70
CA ALA A 13 9.58 20.19 -3.32
C ALA A 13 8.73 19.48 -4.40
N ALA A 14 9.03 19.68 -5.69
CA ALA A 14 8.31 19.06 -6.80
C ALA A 14 8.68 17.57 -7.02
N GLY A 15 9.69 17.05 -6.30
CA GLY A 15 10.20 15.69 -6.44
C GLY A 15 9.81 14.72 -5.32
N LEU A 16 9.05 15.13 -4.29
CA LEU A 16 8.54 14.24 -3.25
C LEU A 16 7.12 13.73 -3.54
N ALA A 17 6.77 13.53 -4.80
CA ALA A 17 5.75 12.53 -5.11
C ALA A 17 6.42 11.15 -4.95
N THR A 18 6.79 10.81 -3.72
CA THR A 18 7.08 9.41 -3.39
C THR A 18 5.85 8.63 -3.83
N PRO A 19 5.98 7.52 -4.57
CA PRO A 19 4.84 6.65 -4.79
C PRO A 19 4.20 6.40 -3.41
N PRO A 20 2.87 6.32 -3.28
CA PRO A 20 2.26 5.97 -2.00
C PRO A 20 2.88 4.65 -1.52
N THR A 21 3.88 4.74 -0.66
CA THR A 21 4.58 3.59 -0.12
C THR A 21 3.85 3.25 1.14
N CYS A 22 3.14 2.13 1.13
CA CYS A 22 2.71 1.53 2.39
C CYS A 22 3.94 1.21 3.25
N ARG A 23 3.72 1.06 4.55
CA ARG A 23 4.76 0.55 5.46
C ARG A 23 5.19 -0.84 5.00
N VAL A 24 6.36 -1.27 5.46
CA VAL A 24 6.87 -2.62 5.18
C VAL A 24 5.91 -3.73 5.65
N SER A 25 5.02 -3.41 6.61
CA SER A 25 4.02 -4.32 7.17
C SER A 25 2.63 -4.16 6.56
N GLU A 26 2.50 -3.47 5.43
CA GLU A 26 1.21 -3.15 4.80
C GLU A 26 1.21 -3.56 3.31
N PHE A 27 0.04 -3.96 2.83
CA PHE A 27 -0.26 -4.26 1.44
C PHE A 27 -0.93 -3.04 0.77
N PHE A 28 -0.57 -2.78 -0.48
CA PHE A 28 -1.13 -1.68 -1.27
C PHE A 28 -2.25 -2.20 -2.17
N CYS A 29 -3.47 -1.74 -1.93
CA CYS A 29 -4.66 -2.04 -2.71
C CYS A 29 -4.62 -1.36 -4.09
N ASP A 30 -5.34 -1.91 -5.08
CA ASP A 30 -5.48 -1.26 -6.40
C ASP A 30 -6.24 0.08 -6.31
N THR A 31 -7.10 0.25 -5.30
CA THR A 31 -7.75 1.52 -4.94
C THR A 31 -6.80 2.59 -4.40
N GLY A 32 -5.57 2.21 -4.05
CA GLY A 32 -4.54 3.11 -3.51
C GLY A 32 -4.53 3.24 -1.99
N GLN A 33 -5.32 2.42 -1.29
CA GLN A 33 -5.31 2.31 0.16
C GLN A 33 -4.22 1.33 0.64
N CYS A 34 -3.76 1.49 1.87
CA CYS A 34 -2.87 0.55 2.53
C CYS A 34 -3.65 -0.22 3.60
N VAL A 35 -3.58 -1.53 3.55
CA VAL A 35 -4.15 -2.45 4.56
C VAL A 35 -3.01 -3.24 5.21
N ALA A 36 -3.21 -3.78 6.41
CA ALA A 36 -2.14 -4.52 7.07
C ALA A 36 -1.83 -5.83 6.30
N LEU A 37 -0.58 -6.28 6.28
CA LEU A 37 -0.22 -7.53 5.60
C LEU A 37 -0.95 -8.75 6.17
N ASP A 38 -1.38 -8.72 7.44
CA ASP A 38 -2.21 -9.77 8.05
C ASP A 38 -3.67 -9.77 7.56
N ARG A 39 -4.12 -8.70 6.88
CA ARG A 39 -5.40 -8.63 6.17
C ARG A 39 -5.33 -9.23 4.78
N PHE A 40 -4.13 -9.34 4.21
CA PHE A 40 -3.99 -9.99 2.92
C PHE A 40 -4.39 -11.46 3.07
N CYS A 41 -5.39 -11.89 2.30
CA CYS A 41 -5.91 -13.25 2.36
C CYS A 41 -6.56 -13.68 3.69
N ASP A 42 -7.15 -12.77 4.45
CA ASP A 42 -7.81 -13.11 5.72
C ASP A 42 -9.29 -13.54 5.60
N GLY A 43 -9.88 -13.35 4.41
CA GLY A 43 -11.26 -13.72 4.10
C GLY A 43 -12.27 -12.57 4.23
N GLU A 44 -11.79 -11.35 4.51
CA GLU A 44 -12.57 -10.12 4.46
C GLU A 44 -12.07 -9.20 3.33
N ASP A 45 -12.96 -8.32 2.84
CA ASP A 45 -12.61 -7.33 1.80
C ASP A 45 -12.16 -6.03 2.50
N ASP A 46 -10.89 -5.95 2.88
CA ASP A 46 -10.32 -4.78 3.54
C ASP A 46 -9.98 -3.67 2.54
N CYS A 47 -9.67 -4.01 1.29
CA CYS A 47 -9.42 -3.02 0.24
C CYS A 47 -10.71 -2.36 -0.28
N GLY A 48 -11.88 -3.00 -0.14
CA GLY A 48 -13.16 -2.56 -0.71
C GLY A 48 -13.30 -2.83 -2.21
N ASP A 49 -12.23 -3.35 -2.83
CA ASP A 49 -12.16 -3.78 -4.23
C ASP A 49 -11.69 -5.24 -4.38
N LYS A 50 -11.46 -5.95 -3.26
CA LYS A 50 -10.96 -7.33 -3.17
C LYS A 50 -9.57 -7.57 -3.77
N SER A 51 -8.74 -6.53 -3.93
CA SER A 51 -7.32 -6.69 -4.31
C SER A 51 -6.52 -7.53 -3.32
N ASP A 52 -6.90 -7.50 -2.05
CA ASP A 52 -6.38 -8.27 -0.93
C ASP A 52 -6.94 -9.70 -0.84
N GLU A 53 -8.05 -9.99 -1.55
CA GLU A 53 -8.68 -11.31 -1.66
C GLU A 53 -8.67 -11.89 -3.09
N PRO A 54 -7.51 -12.03 -3.74
CA PRO A 54 -7.44 -12.51 -5.11
C PRO A 54 -7.85 -13.99 -5.20
N ARG A 55 -8.26 -14.46 -6.40
CA ARG A 55 -8.76 -15.86 -6.55
C ARG A 55 -7.77 -16.95 -6.13
N TYR A 56 -6.45 -16.69 -6.21
CA TYR A 56 -5.43 -17.64 -5.78
C TYR A 56 -5.29 -17.75 -4.25
N CYS A 57 -5.99 -16.89 -3.51
CA CYS A 57 -6.10 -16.90 -2.06
C CYS A 57 -6.90 -18.09 -1.50
N SER A 58 -7.54 -18.87 -2.38
CA SER A 58 -8.49 -19.93 -2.05
C SER A 58 -7.92 -21.14 -1.28
N GLN A 59 -6.71 -21.06 -0.72
CA GLN A 59 -6.08 -22.21 -0.07
C GLN A 59 -5.22 -21.96 1.18
N ILE A 60 -5.08 -20.75 1.73
CA ILE A 60 -4.19 -20.56 2.89
C ILE A 60 -4.90 -19.80 4.02
N ASP A 61 -5.65 -20.59 4.80
CA ASP A 61 -5.80 -20.46 6.25
C ASP A 61 -6.74 -19.38 6.84
N SER A 62 -8.03 -19.73 6.94
CA SER A 62 -8.91 -19.22 8.00
C SER A 62 -9.23 -20.31 9.04
N ARG A 63 -8.33 -21.30 9.24
CA ARG A 63 -8.56 -22.38 10.24
C ARG A 63 -7.40 -22.66 11.18
N PHE A 64 -6.34 -21.85 11.18
CA PHE A 64 -5.37 -21.84 12.27
C PHE A 64 -5.73 -20.77 13.30
N MET A 65 -6.93 -20.87 13.89
CA MET A 65 -7.17 -20.44 15.28
C MET A 65 -8.28 -21.26 15.95
N GLU A 66 -8.59 -22.48 15.50
CA GLU A 66 -9.38 -23.42 16.32
C GLU A 66 -9.00 -24.90 16.02
N VAL A 67 -7.76 -25.31 16.33
CA VAL A 67 -7.42 -26.69 16.74
C VAL A 67 -6.42 -26.66 17.89
#